data_AF-A0A0P9L092-F1
#
_entry.id   AF-A0A0P9L092-F1
#
_cell.length_a   1.000
_cell.length_b   1.000
_cell.length_c   1.000
_cell.angle_alpha   90.00
_cell.angle_beta   90.00
_cell.angle_gamma   90.00
#
_symmetry.space_group_name_H-M   'P 1'
#
loop_
_entity.id
_entity.type
_entity.pdbx_description
1 polymer ?
#
loop_
_entity_poly.entity_id
_entity_poly.type
_entity_poly.pdbx_seq_one_letter_code
_entity_poly.pdbx_strand_id
1 'polypeptide(L)'
;MNDSEIGTQAPENAPRIDTGLASLVMLARFHQVAASPEQLAHEFGSPDQSLSQDSLLLAARKLGLKAKAAKTTTERLDRTPLPAIAADNNGGFFISP
;
A
#
# COMPACT_ATOMS: atom_id res chain seq x y z
N MET A 1 -18.40 -20.83 38.40
CA MET A 1 -17.16 -21.36 37.79
C MET A 1 -17.62 -22.37 36.74
N ASN A 2 -17.61 -22.09 35.45
CA ASN A 2 -16.51 -21.48 34.71
C ASN A 2 -16.98 -20.33 33.80
N ASP A 3 -16.33 -19.19 33.98
CA ASP A 3 -16.15 -18.16 32.96
C ASP A 3 -15.43 -18.79 31.75
N SER A 4 -16.12 -18.88 30.62
CA SER A 4 -15.48 -19.23 29.34
C SER A 4 -15.31 -17.93 28.57
N GLU A 5 -14.06 -17.51 28.50
CA GLU A 5 -13.55 -16.35 27.78
C GLU A 5 -14.02 -16.37 26.32
N ILE A 6 -14.79 -15.36 25.92
CA ILE A 6 -15.10 -15.09 24.51
C ILE A 6 -13.82 -14.53 23.89
N GLY A 7 -12.98 -15.41 23.34
CA GLY A 7 -11.90 -15.03 22.45
C GLY A 7 -12.47 -14.32 21.23
N THR A 8 -12.13 -13.05 21.04
CA THR A 8 -12.46 -12.29 19.83
C THR A 8 -11.61 -12.84 18.68
N GLN A 9 -12.07 -13.90 18.03
CA GLN A 9 -11.51 -14.36 16.77
C GLN A 9 -11.99 -13.39 15.68
N ALA A 10 -11.13 -12.42 15.33
CA ALA A 10 -11.31 -11.64 14.12
C ALA A 10 -11.37 -12.60 12.91
N PRO A 11 -12.20 -12.32 11.89
CA PRO A 11 -12.44 -13.25 10.79
C PRO A 11 -11.13 -13.57 10.07
N GLU A 12 -10.64 -14.79 10.26
CA GLU A 12 -9.34 -15.29 9.79
C GLU A 12 -9.25 -15.50 8.27
N ASN A 13 -10.35 -15.27 7.54
CA ASN A 13 -10.48 -15.62 6.13
C ASN A 13 -11.07 -14.50 5.24
N ALA A 14 -11.07 -13.25 5.71
CA ALA A 14 -11.35 -12.13 4.82
C ALA A 14 -10.14 -11.93 3.87
N PRO A 15 -10.35 -11.79 2.54
CA PRO A 15 -9.25 -11.47 1.63
C PRO A 15 -8.58 -10.19 2.12
N ARG A 16 -7.33 -10.32 2.59
CA ARG A 16 -6.58 -9.21 3.16
C ARG A 16 -6.20 -8.29 2.01
N ILE A 17 -6.87 -7.14 1.92
CA ILE A 17 -6.59 -6.16 0.87
C ILE A 17 -5.14 -5.71 1.03
N ASP A 18 -4.36 -5.84 -0.04
CA ASP A 18 -3.04 -5.24 -0.13
C ASP A 18 -3.19 -3.73 -0.30
N THR A 19 -3.02 -3.01 0.80
CA THR A 19 -3.18 -1.54 0.85
C THR A 19 -2.12 -0.82 0.02
N GLY A 20 -0.91 -1.39 -0.11
CA GLY A 20 0.14 -0.88 -0.98
C GLY A 20 -0.27 -0.95 -2.44
N LEU A 21 -0.70 -2.13 -2.88
CA LEU A 21 -1.17 -2.34 -4.25
C LEU A 21 -2.36 -1.43 -4.59
N ALA A 22 -3.35 -1.35 -3.71
CA ALA A 22 -4.52 -0.49 -3.89
C ALA A 22 -4.12 0.99 -4.02
N SER A 23 -3.23 1.46 -3.14
CA SER A 23 -2.72 2.84 -3.16
C SER A 23 -1.94 3.12 -4.44
N LEU A 24 -1.09 2.20 -4.91
CA LEU A 24 -0.33 2.37 -6.14
C LEU A 24 -1.24 2.46 -7.37
N VAL A 25 -2.24 1.60 -7.47
CA VAL A 25 -3.20 1.63 -8.59
C VAL A 25 -3.97 2.95 -8.59
N MET A 26 -4.38 3.44 -7.42
CA MET A 26 -5.05 4.74 -7.31
C MET A 26 -4.13 5.89 -7.75
N LEU A 27 -2.87 5.90 -7.30
CA LEU A 27 -1.88 6.91 -7.68
C LEU A 27 -1.58 6.88 -9.19
N ALA A 28 -1.41 5.70 -9.77
CA ALA A 28 -1.18 5.54 -11.21
C ALA A 28 -2.35 6.11 -12.02
N ARG A 29 -3.59 5.81 -11.63
CA ARG A 29 -4.80 6.34 -12.28
C ARG A 29 -4.89 7.87 -12.17
N PHE A 30 -4.51 8.44 -11.03
CA PHE A 30 -4.45 9.89 -10.87
C PHE A 30 -3.47 10.53 -11.88
N HIS A 31 -2.33 9.87 -12.14
CA HIS A 31 -1.38 10.27 -13.18
C HIS A 31 -1.75 9.81 -14.60
N GLN A 32 -2.97 9.29 -14.80
CA GLN A 32 -3.46 8.77 -16.09
C GLN A 32 -2.60 7.63 -16.66
N VAL A 33 -1.93 6.86 -15.79
CA VAL A 33 -1.16 5.67 -16.14
C VAL A 33 -2.04 4.43 -15.96
N ALA A 34 -2.06 3.56 -16.97
CA ALA A 34 -2.74 2.28 -16.89
C ALA A 34 -2.01 1.35 -15.91
N ALA A 35 -2.74 0.81 -14.92
CA ALA A 35 -2.22 -0.12 -13.93
C ALA A 35 -3.25 -1.23 -13.68
N SER A 36 -2.83 -2.49 -13.87
CA SER A 36 -3.60 -3.68 -13.50
C SER A 36 -3.15 -4.16 -12.12
N PRO A 37 -4.05 -4.18 -11.11
CA PRO A 37 -3.74 -4.74 -9.79
C PRO A 37 -3.23 -6.17 -9.87
N GLU A 38 -3.82 -6.99 -10.74
CA GLU A 38 -3.52 -8.42 -10.87
C GLU A 38 -2.11 -8.65 -11.42
N GLN A 39 -1.72 -7.90 -12.45
CA GLN A 39 -0.37 -7.97 -13.02
C GLN A 39 0.68 -7.48 -12.02
N LEU A 40 0.39 -6.39 -11.31
CA LEU A 40 1.30 -5.84 -10.31
C LEU A 40 1.46 -6.78 -9.10
N ALA A 41 0.37 -7.39 -8.64
CA ALA A 41 0.42 -8.39 -7.57
C ALA A 41 1.24 -9.62 -7.98
N HIS A 42 1.04 -10.10 -9.20
CA HIS A 42 1.77 -11.26 -9.71
C HIS A 42 3.27 -10.98 -9.90
N GLU A 43 3.61 -9.78 -10.37
CA GLU A 43 4.99 -9.44 -10.69
C GLU A 43 5.81 -8.97 -9.47
N PHE A 44 5.19 -8.20 -8.57
CA PHE A 44 5.88 -7.52 -7.46
C PHE A 44 5.46 -8.01 -6.08
N GLY A 45 4.37 -8.77 -6.00
CA GLY A 45 3.91 -9.39 -4.76
C GLY A 45 4.61 -10.71 -4.49
N SER A 46 4.49 -11.16 -3.23
CA SER A 46 4.88 -12.49 -2.80
C SER A 46 3.61 -13.30 -2.49
N PRO A 47 3.64 -14.64 -2.63
CA PRO A 47 2.54 -15.48 -2.19
C PRO A 47 2.18 -15.15 -0.73
N ASP A 48 0.91 -14.83 -0.50
CA ASP A 48 0.32 -14.55 0.81
C ASP A 48 0.91 -13.34 1.58
N GLN A 49 1.59 -12.41 0.89
CA GLN A 49 2.12 -11.19 1.51
C GLN A 49 1.72 -9.94 0.73
N SER A 50 1.48 -8.87 1.47
CA SER A 50 1.30 -7.53 0.89
C SER A 50 2.61 -7.00 0.30
N LEU A 51 2.50 -6.10 -0.68
CA LEU A 51 3.62 -5.45 -1.33
C LEU A 51 4.48 -4.72 -0.29
N SER A 52 5.76 -5.07 -0.26
CA SER A 52 6.76 -4.32 0.51
C SER A 52 6.94 -2.92 -0.06
N GLN A 53 7.51 -2.00 0.73
CA GLN A 53 7.84 -0.65 0.25
C GLN A 53 8.77 -0.67 -0.97
N ASP A 54 9.73 -1.60 -1.00
CA ASP A 54 10.68 -1.72 -2.11
C ASP A 54 10.00 -2.26 -3.37
N SER A 55 9.14 -3.28 -3.22
CA SER A 55 8.28 -3.80 -4.30
C SER A 55 7.38 -2.69 -4.86
N LEU A 56 6.77 -1.89 -3.98
CA LEU A 56 5.90 -0.78 -4.34
C LEU A 56 6.65 0.29 -5.15
N LEU A 57 7.86 0.63 -4.73
CA LEU A 57 8.70 1.60 -5.43
C LEU A 57 9.15 1.09 -6.79
N LEU A 58 9.50 -0.19 -6.90
CA LEU A 58 9.88 -0.82 -8.16
C LEU A 58 8.69 -0.88 -9.13
N ALA A 59 7.53 -1.29 -8.64
CA ALA A 59 6.27 -1.32 -9.39
C ALA A 59 5.91 0.05 -9.94
N ALA A 60 5.96 1.10 -9.11
CA ALA A 60 5.70 2.47 -9.55
C ALA A 60 6.66 2.92 -10.67
N ARG A 61 7.94 2.60 -10.55
CA ARG A 61 8.94 2.91 -11.59
C ARG A 61 8.69 2.14 -12.88
N LYS A 62 8.29 0.86 -12.80
CA LYS A 62 7.96 0.05 -13.99
C LYS A 62 6.72 0.56 -14.71
N LEU A 63 5.76 1.11 -13.98
CA LEU A 63 4.61 1.83 -14.54
C LEU A 63 4.99 3.17 -15.23
N GLY A 64 6.25 3.60 -15.15
CA GLY A 64 6.71 4.87 -15.72
C GLY A 64 6.52 6.08 -14.80
N LEU A 65 6.13 5.87 -13.53
CA LEU A 65 6.02 6.95 -12.56
C LEU A 65 7.40 7.37 -12.03
N LYS A 66 7.57 8.66 -11.76
CA LYS A 66 8.73 9.20 -11.05
C LYS A 66 8.54 9.02 -9.54
N ALA A 67 8.82 7.82 -9.03
CA ALA A 67 8.65 7.48 -7.62
C ALA A 67 9.96 7.51 -6.83
N LYS A 68 9.92 7.96 -5.57
CA LYS A 68 11.04 7.93 -4.62
C LYS A 68 10.53 7.73 -3.20
N ALA A 69 11.14 6.81 -2.46
CA ALA A 69 10.95 6.74 -1.01
C ALA A 69 11.67 7.91 -0.34
N ALA A 70 10.95 8.65 0.50
CA ALA A 70 11.48 9.76 1.26
C ALA A 70 10.93 9.72 2.69
N LYS A 71 11.80 9.95 3.67
CA LYS A 71 11.35 10.28 5.03
C LYS A 71 11.08 11.79 5.06
N THR A 72 9.84 12.17 5.37
CA THR A 72 9.44 13.57 5.51
C THR A 72 8.83 13.79 6.89
N THR A 73 8.90 15.02 7.39
CA THR A 73 8.09 15.44 8.53
C THR A 73 6.75 15.95 8.05
N THR A 74 5.76 16.01 8.94
CA THR A 74 4.44 16.57 8.67
C THR A 74 4.51 17.97 8.07
N GLU A 75 5.39 18.83 8.58
CA GLU A 75 5.54 20.23 8.14
C GLU A 75 6.10 20.36 6.72
N ARG A 76 6.71 19.30 6.20
CA ARG A 76 7.31 19.26 4.86
C ARG A 76 6.43 18.56 3.85
N LEU A 77 5.39 17.86 4.30
CA LEU A 77 4.48 17.10 3.44
C LEU A 77 3.76 18.02 2.45
N ASP A 78 3.32 19.19 2.90
CA ASP A 78 2.67 20.24 2.10
C ASP A 78 3.53 20.76 0.94
N ARG A 79 4.85 20.51 1.00
CA ARG A 79 5.83 20.93 -0.01
C ARG A 79 6.22 19.79 -0.95
N THR A 80 5.62 18.62 -0.81
CA THR A 80 5.82 17.48 -1.71
C THR A 80 4.74 17.43 -2.79
N PRO A 81 5.01 16.83 -3.96
CA PRO A 81 3.98 16.60 -4.96
C PRO A 81 2.93 15.63 -4.41
N LEU A 82 1.68 16.08 -4.37
CA LEU A 82 0.55 15.32 -3.83
C LEU A 82 -0.42 14.97 -4.97
N PRO A 83 -1.16 13.84 -4.87
CA PRO A 83 -1.19 12.89 -3.75
C PRO A 83 0.08 12.03 -3.62
N ALA A 84 0.38 11.56 -2.42
CA ALA A 84 1.51 10.67 -2.13
C ALA A 84 1.06 9.39 -1.43
N ILE A 85 1.87 8.32 -1.51
CA ILE A 85 1.66 7.10 -0.73
C ILE A 85 2.51 7.17 0.53
N ALA A 86 1.86 7.12 1.69
CA ALA A 86 2.49 7.04 2.99
C ALA A 86 2.45 5.62 3.54
N ALA A 87 3.49 5.22 4.26
CA ALA A 87 3.53 3.97 5.03
C ALA A 87 3.07 4.24 6.47
N ASP A 88 2.25 3.35 7.02
CA ASP A 88 1.86 3.39 8.44
C ASP A 88 2.81 2.55 9.31
N ASN A 89 2.61 2.59 10.63
CA ASN A 89 3.43 1.85 11.59
C ASN A 89 3.11 0.33 11.66
N ASN A 90 2.04 -0.10 10.99
CA ASN A 90 1.55 -1.48 10.97
C ASN A 90 1.94 -2.21 9.66
N GLY A 91 2.73 -1.58 8.80
CA GLY A 91 3.15 -2.12 7.50
C GLY A 91 2.12 -1.94 6.38
N GLY A 92 1.06 -1.17 6.61
CA GLY A 92 0.10 -0.76 5.61
C GLY A 92 0.49 0.53 4.88
N PHE A 93 -0.26 0.85 3.83
CA PHE A 93 -0.07 2.04 3.03
C PHE A 93 -1.39 2.79 2.82
N PHE A 94 -1.31 4.11 2.68
CA PHE A 94 -2.47 4.95 2.40
C PHE A 94 -2.11 6.15 1.52
N ILE A 95 -3.12 6.77 0.93
CA ILE A 95 -2.96 8.01 0.17
C ILE A 95 -3.04 9.20 1.11
N SER A 96 -1.99 10.01 1.19
CA SER A 96 -1.99 11.30 1.87
C SER A 96 -2.28 12.44 0.87
N PRO A 97 -3.17 13.37 1.23
CA PRO A 97 -3.50 14.54 0.40
C PRO A 97 -2.40 15.58 0.41
#